data_AF-A0A4Q5AI29-F1
#
_entry.id   AF-A0A4Q5AI29-F1
#
_cell.length_a   1.000
_cell.length_b   1.000
_cell.length_c   1.000
_cell.angle_alpha   90.00
_cell.angle_beta   90.00
_cell.angle_gamma   90.00
#
_symmetry.space_group_name_H-M   'P 1'
#
loop_
_entity.id
_entity.type
_entity.pdbx_description
1 polymer ?
#
loop_
_entity_poly.entity_id
_entity_poly.type
_entity_poly.pdbx_seq_one_letter_code
_entity_poly.pdbx_strand_id
1 'polypeptide(L)'
;MYLLEETLDAIEESGHTTDDVLYVGSEDGRLQLPWGQAEPVLRVHYDNGYGDQEIATDLCIRFTDGAMLVRCEYDGAEWWRPIPAPAPQGDAFDCVKSDSSMSSRCLADLNESCDEHFQFGMVGVWLTSIGNT
;
A
#
# COMPACT_ATOMS: atom_id res chain seq x y z
N MET A 1 -10.31 -12.66 19.18
CA MET A 1 -10.27 -12.91 17.72
C MET A 1 -9.34 -14.06 17.41
N TYR A 2 -9.52 -14.71 16.25
CA TYR A 2 -8.59 -15.73 15.74
C TYR A 2 -7.71 -15.11 14.66
N LEU A 3 -6.40 -15.02 14.93
CA LEU A 3 -5.47 -14.35 14.02
C LEU A 3 -5.44 -15.00 12.63
N LEU A 4 -5.50 -16.33 12.55
CA LEU A 4 -5.50 -17.04 11.27
C LEU A 4 -6.74 -16.69 10.41
N GLU A 5 -7.93 -16.59 11.01
CA GLU A 5 -9.16 -16.27 10.28
C GLU A 5 -9.09 -14.84 9.74
N GLU A 6 -8.73 -13.88 10.60
CA GLU A 6 -8.49 -12.48 10.21
C GLU A 6 -7.43 -12.36 9.11
N THR A 7 -6.39 -13.18 9.19
CA THR A 7 -5.32 -13.22 8.18
C THR A 7 -5.82 -13.72 6.83
N LEU A 8 -6.63 -14.78 6.82
CA LEU A 8 -7.19 -15.33 5.59
C LEU A 8 -8.15 -14.34 4.93
N ASP A 9 -8.99 -13.68 5.71
CA ASP A 9 -9.89 -12.62 5.24
C ASP A 9 -9.09 -11.46 4.62
N ALA A 10 -8.03 -11.00 5.28
CA ALA A 10 -7.17 -9.93 4.76
C ALA A 10 -6.42 -10.33 3.47
N ILE A 11 -5.99 -11.59 3.35
CA ILE A 11 -5.41 -12.13 2.11
C ILE A 11 -6.45 -12.04 0.97
N GLU A 12 -7.68 -12.51 1.21
CA GLU A 12 -8.75 -12.50 0.21
C GLU A 12 -9.14 -11.06 -0.18
N GLU A 13 -9.31 -10.16 0.79
CA GLU A 13 -9.62 -8.74 0.56
C GLU A 13 -8.53 -8.01 -0.25
N SER A 14 -7.28 -8.46 -0.15
CA SER A 14 -6.18 -7.93 -0.95
C SER A 14 -6.12 -8.47 -2.38
N GLY A 15 -7.01 -9.40 -2.74
CA GLY A 15 -7.06 -10.03 -4.06
C GLY A 15 -6.08 -11.19 -4.25
N HIS A 16 -5.51 -11.72 -3.16
CA HIS A 16 -4.54 -12.81 -3.17
C HIS A 16 -5.13 -14.10 -2.60
N THR A 17 -4.38 -15.19 -2.73
CA THR A 17 -4.63 -16.47 -2.07
C THR A 17 -3.41 -16.90 -1.26
N THR A 18 -3.55 -17.95 -0.45
CA THR A 18 -2.42 -18.52 0.31
C THR A 18 -1.33 -19.08 -0.59
N ASP A 19 -1.66 -19.44 -1.83
CA ASP A 19 -0.68 -19.92 -2.83
C ASP A 19 0.20 -18.79 -3.35
N ASP A 20 -0.26 -17.54 -3.26
CA ASP A 20 0.50 -16.36 -3.65
C ASP A 20 1.47 -15.88 -2.57
N VAL A 21 1.42 -16.47 -1.36
CA VAL A 21 2.26 -16.11 -0.23
C VAL A 21 3.70 -16.60 -0.45
N LEU A 22 4.63 -15.66 -0.53
CA LEU A 22 6.06 -15.93 -0.56
C LEU A 22 6.56 -16.35 0.83
N TYR A 23 6.21 -15.58 1.87
CA TYR A 23 6.46 -15.94 3.27
C TYR A 23 5.56 -15.15 4.23
N VAL A 24 5.42 -15.69 5.44
CA VAL A 24 4.96 -14.98 6.64
C VAL A 24 6.15 -14.75 7.56
N GLY A 25 6.32 -13.55 8.09
CA GLY A 25 7.59 -13.20 8.72
C GLY A 25 7.63 -11.81 9.34
N SER A 26 8.85 -11.33 9.60
CA SER A 26 9.09 -9.94 10.00
C SER A 26 9.18 -9.03 8.76
N GLU A 27 8.76 -7.78 8.89
CA GLU A 27 8.78 -6.78 7.81
C GLU A 27 10.20 -6.57 7.22
N ASP A 28 11.24 -6.69 8.06
CA ASP A 28 12.65 -6.62 7.64
C ASP A 28 13.18 -7.89 6.95
N GLY A 29 12.37 -8.94 6.89
CA GLY A 29 12.68 -10.22 6.25
C GLY A 29 13.68 -11.10 7.00
N ARG A 30 14.05 -10.81 8.26
CA ARG A 30 14.97 -11.65 9.04
C ARG A 30 14.33 -12.96 9.50
N LEU A 31 13.04 -12.93 9.81
CA LEU A 31 12.25 -14.09 10.20
C LEU A 31 11.28 -14.41 9.06
N GLN A 32 11.28 -15.66 8.58
CA GLN A 32 10.43 -16.07 7.46
C GLN A 32 10.01 -17.53 7.60
N LEU A 33 8.74 -17.80 7.34
CA LEU A 33 8.20 -19.14 7.17
C LEU A 33 7.34 -19.17 5.90
N PRO A 34 7.44 -20.21 5.05
CA PRO A 34 6.46 -20.44 4.00
C PRO A 34 5.07 -20.70 4.61
N TRP A 35 4.00 -20.44 3.85
CA TRP A 35 2.62 -20.51 4.36
C TRP A 35 2.32 -21.78 5.15
N GLY A 36 2.61 -22.97 4.60
CA GLY A 36 2.32 -24.24 5.26
C GLY A 36 3.01 -24.46 6.62
N GLN A 37 4.09 -23.73 6.91
CA GLN A 37 4.75 -23.73 8.22
C GLN A 37 4.24 -22.62 9.13
N ALA A 38 3.84 -21.48 8.56
CA ALA A 38 3.32 -20.33 9.29
C ALA A 38 1.87 -20.53 9.75
N GLU A 39 1.03 -21.13 8.91
CA GLU A 39 -0.39 -21.37 9.19
C GLU A 39 -0.67 -21.94 10.58
N PRO A 40 0.01 -23.02 11.05
CA PRO A 40 -0.21 -23.51 12.41
C PRO A 40 0.25 -22.54 13.51
N VAL A 41 1.24 -21.68 13.25
CA VAL A 41 1.73 -20.67 14.20
C VAL A 41 0.73 -19.52 14.34
N LEU A 42 0.01 -19.19 13.26
CA LEU A 42 -1.03 -18.16 13.25
C LEU A 42 -2.34 -18.59 13.94
N ARG A 43 -2.48 -19.87 14.34
CA ARG A 43 -3.66 -20.40 15.06
C ARG A 43 -3.66 -19.97 16.53
N VAL A 44 -3.60 -18.67 16.76
CA VAL A 44 -3.63 -18.04 18.08
C VAL A 44 -4.94 -17.27 18.26
N HIS A 45 -5.43 -17.28 19.51
CA HIS A 45 -6.53 -16.45 19.95
C HIS A 45 -5.97 -15.29 20.76
N TYR A 46 -6.45 -14.07 20.50
CA TYR A 46 -6.04 -12.85 21.21
C TYR A 46 -7.24 -11.95 21.48
N ASP A 47 -7.16 -11.04 22.46
CA ASP A 47 -8.19 -10.03 22.70
C ASP A 47 -7.99 -8.84 21.76
N ASN A 48 -9.05 -8.41 21.07
CA ASN A 48 -9.05 -7.22 20.21
C ASN A 48 -9.75 -6.02 20.86
N GLY A 49 -10.00 -6.09 22.18
CA GLY A 49 -10.54 -5.01 22.98
C GLY A 49 -9.53 -3.89 23.25
N TYR A 50 -9.97 -2.87 23.99
CA TYR A 50 -9.09 -1.78 24.41
C TYR A 50 -8.11 -2.30 25.49
N GLY A 51 -6.82 -2.36 25.16
CA GLY A 51 -5.79 -2.95 26.02
C GLY A 51 -4.38 -2.87 25.43
N ASP A 52 -3.52 -3.82 25.83
CA ASP A 52 -2.14 -3.94 25.34
C ASP A 52 -2.10 -4.71 24.02
N GLN A 53 -1.11 -4.39 23.17
CA GLN A 53 -0.81 -5.12 21.95
C GLN A 53 -0.47 -6.59 22.24
N GLU A 54 -1.14 -7.53 21.57
CA GLU A 54 -0.89 -8.97 21.73
C GLU A 54 -0.14 -9.59 20.54
N ILE A 55 -0.31 -9.08 19.32
CA ILE A 55 0.33 -9.61 18.10
C ILE A 55 1.54 -8.75 17.71
N ALA A 56 2.64 -9.38 17.30
CA ALA A 56 3.85 -8.68 16.88
C ALA A 56 3.58 -7.66 15.77
N THR A 57 3.97 -6.40 15.99
CA THR A 57 3.69 -5.26 15.10
C THR A 57 4.44 -5.31 13.78
N ASP A 58 5.53 -6.05 13.73
CA ASP A 58 6.33 -6.27 12.52
C ASP A 58 5.95 -7.56 11.78
N LEU A 59 4.91 -8.28 12.23
CA LEU A 59 4.38 -9.43 11.50
C LEU A 59 3.87 -8.96 10.13
N CYS A 60 4.34 -9.64 9.08
CA CYS A 60 3.93 -9.37 7.71
C CYS A 60 3.64 -10.66 6.92
N ILE A 61 2.88 -10.49 5.86
CA ILE A 61 2.65 -11.51 4.83
C ILE A 61 3.14 -10.91 3.53
N ARG A 62 4.16 -11.51 2.93
CA ARG A 62 4.71 -11.05 1.66
C ARG A 62 4.20 -11.93 0.54
N PHE A 63 3.69 -11.31 -0.53
CA PHE A 63 3.24 -12.02 -1.71
C PHE A 63 4.33 -12.11 -2.78
N THR A 64 4.15 -13.03 -3.72
CA THR A 64 5.08 -13.29 -4.82
C THR A 64 5.15 -12.15 -5.84
N ASP A 65 4.08 -11.36 -5.98
CA ASP A 65 4.00 -10.18 -6.84
C ASP A 65 4.70 -8.94 -6.25
N GLY A 66 5.10 -9.00 -4.98
CA GLY A 66 5.76 -7.92 -4.25
C GLY A 66 4.84 -7.10 -3.35
N ALA A 67 3.53 -7.35 -3.35
CA ALA A 67 2.60 -6.80 -2.36
C ALA A 67 2.88 -7.38 -0.96
N MET A 68 2.34 -6.73 0.06
CA MET A 68 2.39 -7.24 1.43
C MET A 68 1.18 -6.83 2.27
N LEU A 69 0.86 -7.63 3.26
CA LEU A 69 0.04 -7.23 4.41
C LEU A 69 0.98 -6.99 5.58
N VAL A 70 0.86 -5.85 6.24
CA VAL A 70 1.63 -5.52 7.45
C VAL A 70 0.70 -5.37 8.63
N ARG A 71 1.15 -5.83 9.79
CA ARG A 71 0.42 -5.64 11.04
C ARG A 71 0.45 -4.16 11.44
N CYS A 72 -0.66 -3.65 11.93
CA CYS A 72 -0.79 -2.28 12.44
C CYS A 72 -1.51 -2.31 13.79
N GLU A 73 -1.12 -1.37 14.65
CA GLU A 73 -1.75 -1.13 15.95
C GLU A 73 -1.93 0.38 16.16
N TYR A 74 -3.05 0.77 16.75
CA TYR A 74 -3.29 2.12 17.24
C TYR A 74 -4.38 2.11 18.32
N ASP A 75 -4.03 2.51 19.54
CA ASP A 75 -4.95 2.63 20.68
C ASP A 75 -5.60 1.27 21.04
N GLY A 76 -4.82 0.19 20.94
CA GLY A 76 -5.26 -1.19 21.16
C GLY A 76 -6.06 -1.80 20.02
N ALA A 77 -6.46 -1.00 19.01
CA ALA A 77 -7.03 -1.54 17.78
C ALA A 77 -5.91 -2.10 16.91
N GLU A 78 -6.15 -3.25 16.32
CA GLU A 78 -5.11 -4.12 15.81
C GLU A 78 -5.63 -4.72 14.49
N TRP A 79 -5.02 -4.39 13.33
CA TRP A 79 -5.52 -4.78 12.00
C TRP A 79 -4.41 -5.06 10.95
N TRP A 80 -4.78 -5.61 9.79
CA TRP A 80 -3.90 -5.77 8.62
C TRP A 80 -4.02 -4.57 7.68
N ARG A 81 -2.89 -3.96 7.31
CA ARG A 81 -2.84 -2.91 6.29
C ARG A 81 -2.24 -3.45 4.98
N PRO A 82 -2.96 -3.36 3.86
CA PRO A 82 -2.40 -3.74 2.57
C PRO A 82 -1.41 -2.69 2.09
N ILE A 83 -0.28 -3.17 1.56
CA ILE A 83 0.68 -2.40 0.79
C ILE A 83 0.71 -3.04 -0.60
N PRO A 84 0.21 -2.35 -1.63
CA PRO A 84 0.14 -2.90 -2.97
C PRO A 84 1.54 -3.17 -3.52
N ALA A 85 1.63 -4.10 -4.47
CA ALA A 85 2.85 -4.31 -5.23
C ALA A 85 3.28 -2.98 -5.89
N PRO A 86 4.59 -2.68 -5.94
CA PRO A 86 5.05 -1.53 -6.69
C PRO A 86 4.65 -1.69 -8.17
N ALA A 87 4.31 -0.58 -8.81
CA ALA A 87 4.08 -0.59 -10.26
C ALA A 87 5.34 -1.13 -10.97
N PRO A 88 5.20 -1.94 -12.05
CA PRO A 88 6.33 -2.45 -12.80
C PRO A 88 7.28 -1.34 -13.30
N GLN A 89 6.71 -0.17 -13.55
CA GLN A 89 7.41 1.07 -13.87
C GLN A 89 6.66 2.24 -13.20
N GLY A 90 7.39 3.18 -12.61
CA GLY A 90 6.81 4.40 -12.03
C GLY A 90 6.91 5.60 -12.97
N ASP A 91 6.07 6.59 -12.73
CA ASP A 91 6.15 7.90 -13.38
C ASP A 91 7.20 8.80 -12.70
N ALA A 92 7.71 9.77 -13.46
CA ALA A 92 8.53 10.84 -12.89
C ALA A 92 7.66 11.78 -12.05
N PHE A 93 8.25 12.40 -11.03
CA PHE A 93 7.61 13.40 -10.18
C PHE A 93 8.50 14.63 -10.04
N ASP A 94 7.89 15.81 -9.92
CA ASP A 94 8.57 17.09 -9.84
C ASP A 94 8.41 17.76 -8.46
N CYS A 95 7.33 17.43 -7.76
CA CYS A 95 6.86 18.08 -6.56
C CYS A 95 6.97 17.13 -5.35
N VAL A 96 7.71 17.51 -4.30
CA VAL A 96 7.83 16.74 -3.03
C VAL A 96 7.40 17.51 -1.79
N LYS A 97 6.94 18.76 -1.96
CA LYS A 97 6.56 19.65 -0.86
C LYS A 97 5.29 20.40 -1.24
N SER A 98 4.31 20.40 -0.33
CA SER A 98 3.10 21.23 -0.43
C SER A 98 3.41 22.71 -0.15
N ASP A 99 2.77 23.60 -0.90
CA ASP A 99 2.68 25.04 -0.64
C ASP A 99 1.52 25.38 0.31
N SER A 100 1.42 24.67 1.44
CA SER A 100 0.69 25.09 2.64
C SER A 100 -0.85 25.26 2.55
N SER A 101 -1.53 24.77 1.51
CA SER A 101 -3.02 24.81 1.46
C SER A 101 -3.71 23.46 1.22
N MET A 102 -2.97 22.40 0.90
CA MET A 102 -3.54 21.08 0.61
C MET A 102 -3.60 20.20 1.86
N SER A 103 -4.75 19.57 2.10
CA SER A 103 -4.96 18.62 3.20
C SER A 103 -4.37 17.23 2.90
N SER A 104 -4.18 16.89 1.62
CA SER A 104 -3.55 15.63 1.23
C SER A 104 -2.03 15.76 1.07
N ARG A 105 -1.30 14.73 1.53
CA ARG A 105 0.15 14.77 1.76
C ARG A 105 0.92 13.65 1.07
N CYS A 106 0.29 12.82 0.24
CA CYS A 106 1.01 11.76 -0.46
C CYS A 106 1.64 12.28 -1.76
N LEU A 107 2.67 11.58 -2.25
CA LEU A 107 3.44 12.01 -3.42
C LEU A 107 2.56 12.12 -4.68
N ALA A 108 1.58 11.24 -4.84
CA ALA A 108 0.64 11.27 -5.97
C ALA A 108 -0.15 12.59 -6.00
N ASP A 109 -0.84 12.94 -4.91
CA ASP A 109 -1.65 14.16 -4.83
C ASP A 109 -0.83 15.45 -5.06
N LEU A 110 0.42 15.46 -4.59
CA LEU A 110 1.34 16.59 -4.80
C LEU A 110 1.72 16.78 -6.27
N ASN A 111 1.69 15.73 -7.07
CA ASN A 111 2.09 15.77 -8.48
C ASN A 111 0.89 15.79 -9.44
N GLU A 112 -0.31 15.41 -8.99
CA GLU A 112 -1.55 15.63 -9.76
C GLU A 112 -1.90 17.13 -9.88
N SER A 113 -1.62 17.93 -8.85
CA SER A 113 -1.92 19.37 -8.83
C SER A 113 -0.89 20.26 -9.55
N CYS A 114 0.31 19.73 -9.86
CA CYS A 114 1.35 20.46 -10.59
C CYS A 114 1.03 20.56 -12.11
N ASP A 115 0.18 19.68 -12.66
CA ASP A 115 -0.19 19.67 -14.09
C ASP A 115 -1.20 20.77 -14.48
N GLU A 116 -2.11 21.17 -13.58
CA GLU A 116 -3.17 22.14 -13.94
C GLU A 116 -2.65 23.59 -14.06
N HIS A 117 -1.50 23.91 -13.49
CA HIS A 117 -0.93 25.27 -13.53
C HIS A 117 -0.17 25.60 -14.83
N PHE A 118 0.07 24.62 -15.70
CA PHE A 118 0.73 24.85 -17.00
C PHE A 118 -0.22 24.96 -18.19
N GLN A 119 -1.53 24.74 -18.01
CA GLN A 119 -2.48 24.73 -19.14
C GLN A 119 -3.15 26.09 -19.44
N PHE A 120 -2.98 27.12 -18.60
CA PHE A 120 -3.60 28.46 -18.80
C PHE A 120 -2.62 29.57 -19.23
N GLY A 121 -1.40 29.24 -19.64
CA GLY A 121 -0.36 30.21 -20.00
C GLY A 121 -0.11 30.47 -21.49
N MET A 122 -0.79 29.77 -22.41
CA MET A 122 -0.53 29.90 -23.85
C MET A 122 -1.82 30.12 -24.66
N VAL A 123 -2.50 31.24 -24.41
CA VAL A 123 -3.42 31.82 -25.42
C VAL A 123 -2.60 32.82 -26.24
N GLY A 124 -2.00 32.31 -27.31
CA GLY A 124 -1.24 33.09 -28.28
C GLY A 124 -1.54 32.62 -29.71
N VAL A 125 -2.60 33.18 -30.27
CA VAL A 125 -3.07 33.08 -31.67
C VAL A 125 -1.93 33.25 -32.68
N TRP A 126 -1.89 32.43 -33.74
CA TRP A 126 -1.88 32.89 -35.15
C TRP A 126 -2.50 31.81 -36.09
N LEU A 127 -3.65 32.14 -36.68
CA LEU A 127 -4.14 31.59 -37.96
C LEU A 127 -3.11 31.92 -39.06
N THR A 128 -2.87 31.06 -40.06
CA THR A 128 -3.43 31.01 -41.44
C THR A 128 -2.30 30.38 -42.30
N SER A 129 -2.43 29.70 -43.43
CA SER A 129 -3.50 29.37 -44.38
C SER A 129 -2.87 28.47 -45.48
N ILE A 130 -3.70 27.76 -46.23
CA ILE A 130 -3.58 27.31 -47.65
C ILE A 130 -2.30 26.62 -48.19
N GLY A 131 -2.49 25.35 -48.62
CA GLY A 131 -2.55 25.04 -50.07
C GLY A 131 -1.33 24.40 -50.74
N ASN A 132 -1.59 23.24 -51.37
CA ASN A 132 -0.96 22.62 -52.56
C ASN A 132 0.53 22.22 -52.42
N THR A 133 0.99 21.01 -52.78
CA THR A 133 0.62 20.08 -53.87
C THR A 133 1.08 18.67 -53.49
#